data_AF-A0A2E3VWH3-F1
#
_entry.id   AF-A0A2E3VWH3-F1
#
_cell.length_a   1.000
_cell.length_b   1.000
_cell.length_c   1.000
_cell.angle_alpha   90.00
_cell.angle_beta   90.00
_cell.angle_gamma   90.00
#
_symmetry.space_group_name_H-M   'P 1'
#
loop_
_entity.id
_entity.type
_entity.pdbx_description
1 polymer ?
#
loop_
_entity_poly.entity_id
_entity_poly.type
_entity_poly.pdbx_seq_one_letter_code
_entity_poly.pdbx_strand_id
1 'polypeptide(L)'
;MKNKKSKAEKVKFVRQILAKFSIDISQLHLGVHSNCIDMSGVLKKYNGDDFTAAELRGFVDALAEFGHITTSLSNWDLTNGEVRKLEK
;
A
#
# COMPACT_ATOMS: atom_id res chain seq x y z
N MET A 1 10.13 20.71 17.29
CA MET A 1 10.29 20.33 15.87
C MET A 1 9.68 18.95 15.67
N LYS A 2 8.56 18.83 14.93
CA LYS A 2 8.04 17.51 14.54
C LYS A 2 9.01 16.94 13.51
N ASN A 3 9.77 15.90 13.87
CA ASN A 3 10.71 15.22 12.97
C ASN A 3 9.96 14.79 11.70
N LYS A 4 10.11 15.56 10.61
CA LYS A 4 9.71 15.13 9.28
C LYS A 4 10.66 13.98 8.93
N LYS A 5 10.18 12.73 9.05
CA LYS A 5 10.90 11.54 8.56
C LYS A 5 11.41 11.83 7.15
N SER A 6 12.68 11.55 6.90
CA SER A 6 13.29 11.69 5.58
C SER A 6 12.59 10.77 4.57
N LYS A 7 12.73 11.07 3.27
CA LYS A 7 12.17 10.22 2.19
C LYS A 7 12.67 8.78 2.33
N ALA A 8 13.94 8.58 2.67
CA ALA A 8 14.53 7.26 2.86
C ALA A 8 13.90 6.49 4.02
N GLU A 9 13.64 7.15 5.15
CA GLU A 9 12.95 6.53 6.29
C GLU A 9 11.51 6.16 5.93
N LYS A 10 10.77 7.04 5.24
CA LYS A 10 9.42 6.73 4.75
C LYS A 10 9.43 5.50 3.85
N VAL A 11 10.33 5.44 2.87
CA VAL A 11 10.47 4.28 1.98
C VAL A 11 10.74 3.01 2.78
N LYS A 12 11.63 3.07 3.79
CA LYS A 12 11.92 1.92 4.66
C LYS A 12 10.67 1.45 5.40
N PHE A 13 9.90 2.36 6.02
CA PHE A 13 8.67 2.01 6.73
C PHE A 13 7.61 1.41 5.80
N VAL A 14 7.39 2.01 4.63
CA VAL A 14 6.41 1.48 3.66
C VAL A 14 6.81 0.07 3.21
N ARG A 15 8.10 -0.19 2.95
CA ARG A 15 8.57 -1.55 2.64
C ARG A 15 8.37 -2.54 3.78
N GLN A 16 8.55 -2.11 5.03
CA GLN A 16 8.26 -2.95 6.20
C GLN A 16 6.76 -3.28 6.31
N ILE A 17 5.89 -2.32 5.99
CA ILE A 17 4.44 -2.55 5.93
C ILE A 17 4.11 -3.58 4.84
N LEU A 18 4.63 -3.40 3.61
CA LEU A 18 4.43 -4.37 2.52
C LEU A 18 4.82 -5.79 2.94
N ALA A 19 5.98 -5.95 3.60
CA ALA A 19 6.45 -7.23 4.11
C ALA A 19 5.54 -7.79 5.22
N LYS A 20 5.08 -6.95 6.16
CA LYS A 20 4.16 -7.35 7.25
C LYS A 20 2.85 -7.93 6.70
N PHE A 21 2.32 -7.34 5.64
CA PHE A 21 1.11 -7.81 4.96
C PHE A 21 1.39 -8.88 3.90
N SER A 22 2.63 -9.39 3.82
CA SER A 22 3.00 -10.49 2.93
C SER A 22 2.72 -10.18 1.46
N ILE A 23 2.87 -8.91 1.04
CA ILE A 23 2.56 -8.47 -0.33
C ILE A 23 3.64 -8.96 -1.31
N ASP A 24 3.20 -9.46 -2.46
CA ASP A 24 4.06 -9.79 -3.61
C ASP A 24 4.54 -8.51 -4.32
N ILE A 25 5.78 -8.11 -4.03
CA ILE A 25 6.40 -6.93 -4.62
C ILE A 25 6.83 -7.13 -6.09
N SER A 26 6.75 -8.34 -6.64
CA SER A 26 7.07 -8.58 -8.07
C SER A 26 5.96 -8.09 -8.99
N GLN A 27 4.73 -7.99 -8.48
CA GLN A 27 3.53 -7.57 -9.21
C GLN A 27 3.03 -6.17 -8.78
N LEU A 28 3.65 -5.58 -7.75
CA LEU A 28 3.29 -4.28 -7.21
C LEU A 28 4.40 -3.26 -7.43
N HIS A 29 4.07 -2.18 -8.14
CA HIS A 29 4.92 -1.01 -8.24
C HIS A 29 4.59 -0.01 -7.12
N LEU A 30 5.61 0.50 -6.44
CA LEU A 30 5.49 1.44 -5.33
C LEU A 30 6.28 2.73 -5.58
N GLY A 31 5.58 3.87 -5.61
CA GLY A 31 6.14 5.22 -5.54
C GLY A 31 5.95 5.83 -4.15
N VAL A 32 7.02 6.33 -3.53
CA VAL A 32 6.93 7.04 -2.24
C VAL A 32 7.41 8.47 -2.43
N HIS A 33 6.50 9.42 -2.21
CA HIS A 33 6.70 10.85 -2.38
C HIS A 33 6.67 11.57 -1.02
N SER A 34 6.79 12.90 -1.03
CA SER A 34 6.82 13.71 0.20
C SER A 34 5.53 13.60 1.02
N ASN A 35 4.37 13.53 0.36
CA ASN A 35 3.05 13.46 1.00
C ASN A 35 2.09 12.45 0.34
N CYS A 36 2.62 11.58 -0.53
CA CYS A 36 1.83 10.65 -1.32
C CYS A 36 2.53 9.29 -1.42
N ILE A 37 1.74 8.23 -1.45
CA ILE A 37 2.16 6.88 -1.77
C ILE A 37 1.34 6.44 -2.97
N ASP A 38 2.03 6.08 -4.05
CA ASP A 38 1.42 5.64 -5.29
C ASP A 38 1.65 4.15 -5.45
N MET A 39 0.59 3.39 -5.69
CA MET A 39 0.66 1.94 -5.91
C MET A 39 -0.03 1.55 -7.20
N SER A 40 0.62 0.72 -8.03
CA SER A 40 0.04 0.23 -9.27
C SER A 40 0.43 -1.23 -9.57
N GLY A 41 -0.37 -1.89 -10.40
CA GLY A 41 -0.17 -3.30 -10.76
C GLY A 41 -1.24 -4.24 -10.18
N VAL A 42 -0.81 -5.31 -9.51
CA VAL A 42 -1.69 -6.31 -8.89
C VAL A 42 -1.34 -6.43 -7.42
N LEU A 43 -2.34 -6.28 -6.54
CA LEU A 43 -2.14 -6.45 -5.11
C LEU A 43 -2.50 -7.87 -4.67
N LYS A 44 -1.50 -8.68 -4.39
CA LYS A 44 -1.63 -10.10 -4.04
C LYS A 44 -0.62 -10.48 -2.96
N LYS A 45 -0.92 -11.50 -2.16
CA LYS A 45 0.05 -12.06 -1.21
C LYS A 45 1.13 -12.87 -1.93
N TYR A 46 2.35 -12.88 -1.39
CA TYR A 46 3.49 -13.64 -1.95
C TYR A 46 3.19 -15.14 -2.07
N ASN A 47 2.32 -15.67 -1.21
CA ASN A 47 1.97 -17.09 -1.17
C ASN A 47 0.92 -17.49 -2.21
N GLY A 48 0.31 -16.54 -2.93
CA GLY A 48 -0.75 -16.84 -3.88
C GLY A 48 -2.14 -16.40 -3.45
N ASP A 49 -2.36 -16.22 -2.15
CA ASP A 49 -3.70 -16.02 -1.59
C ASP A 49 -4.24 -14.61 -1.87
N ASP A 50 -5.56 -14.54 -1.94
CA ASP A 50 -6.28 -13.28 -1.99
C ASP A 50 -6.26 -12.59 -0.61
N PHE A 51 -6.31 -11.25 -0.65
CA PHE A 51 -6.55 -10.46 0.53
C PHE A 51 -8.05 -10.41 0.87
N THR A 52 -8.36 -10.41 2.16
CA THR A 52 -9.66 -10.02 2.66
C THR A 52 -9.77 -8.49 2.74
N ALA A 53 -10.99 -7.95 2.68
CA ALA A 53 -11.20 -6.52 2.84
C ALA A 53 -10.72 -5.99 4.21
N ALA A 54 -10.80 -6.80 5.27
CA ALA A 54 -10.32 -6.44 6.60
C ALA A 54 -8.79 -6.29 6.64
N GLU A 55 -8.05 -7.21 6.01
CA GLU A 55 -6.59 -7.11 5.89
C GLU A 55 -6.18 -5.87 5.10
N LEU A 56 -6.88 -5.58 4.01
CA LEU A 56 -6.60 -4.39 3.19
C LEU A 56 -6.91 -3.09 3.92
N ARG A 57 -7.96 -3.05 4.74
CA ARG A 57 -8.24 -1.88 5.58
C ARG A 57 -7.10 -1.65 6.57
N GLY A 58 -6.63 -2.70 7.25
CA GLY A 58 -5.46 -2.59 8.13
C GLY A 58 -4.18 -2.18 7.40
N PHE A 59 -4.02 -2.58 6.14
CA PHE A 59 -2.91 -2.16 5.28
C PHE A 59 -2.99 -0.67 4.94
N VAL A 60 -4.16 -0.21 4.49
CA VAL A 60 -4.40 1.21 4.16
C VAL A 60 -4.22 2.09 5.39
N ASP A 61 -4.76 1.70 6.54
CA ASP A 61 -4.61 2.43 7.81
C ASP A 61 -3.13 2.59 8.19
N ALA A 62 -2.34 1.52 8.03
CA ALA A 62 -0.89 1.57 8.29
C ALA A 62 -0.14 2.50 7.33
N LEU A 63 -0.60 2.62 6.08
CA LEU A 63 0.00 3.52 5.08
C LEU A 63 -0.44 4.98 5.26
N ALA A 64 -1.65 5.23 5.77
CA ALA A 64 -2.21 6.56 5.93
C ALA A 64 -1.37 7.47 6.85
N GLU A 65 -0.57 6.90 7.76
CA GLU A 65 0.40 7.63 8.58
C GLU A 65 1.48 8.37 7.77
N PHE A 66 1.70 7.99 6.51
CA PHE A 66 2.82 8.45 5.69
C PHE A 66 2.43 9.41 4.56
N GLY A 67 1.14 9.53 4.27
CA GLY A 67 0.58 10.43 3.25
C GLY A 67 -0.74 9.92 2.68
N HIS A 68 -1.25 10.62 1.66
CA HIS A 68 -2.40 10.14 0.89
C HIS A 68 -2.01 8.94 0.03
N ILE A 69 -2.94 8.03 -0.18
CA ILE A 69 -2.74 6.83 -0.98
C ILE A 69 -3.46 7.00 -2.30
N THR A 70 -2.74 6.85 -3.40
CA THR A 70 -3.33 6.72 -4.74
C THR A 70 -3.07 5.33 -5.28
N THR A 71 -4.08 4.74 -5.91
CA THR A 71 -3.95 3.39 -6.46
C THR A 71 -4.43 3.30 -7.90
N SER A 72 -3.65 2.58 -8.70
CA SER A 72 -4.01 2.11 -10.04
C SER A 72 -3.77 0.59 -10.08
N LEU A 73 -4.48 -0.13 -9.23
CA LEU A 73 -4.40 -1.58 -9.12
C LEU A 73 -5.49 -2.22 -9.98
N SER A 74 -5.22 -3.40 -10.50
CA SER A 74 -6.13 -4.12 -11.41
C SER A 74 -7.18 -4.99 -10.70
N ASN A 75 -7.01 -5.25 -9.40
CA ASN A 75 -7.87 -6.16 -8.63
C ASN A 75 -8.49 -5.52 -7.38
N TRP A 76 -8.02 -4.34 -6.97
CA TRP A 76 -8.54 -3.62 -5.81
C TRP A 76 -8.54 -2.11 -6.06
N ASP A 77 -9.52 -1.41 -5.53
CA ASP A 77 -9.47 0.04 -5.39
C ASP A 77 -9.23 0.37 -3.92
N LEU A 78 -8.11 1.06 -3.65
CA LEU A 78 -7.73 1.53 -2.31
C LEU A 78 -7.66 3.06 -2.22
N THR A 79 -8.20 3.75 -3.23
CA THR A 79 -8.10 5.20 -3.34
C THR A 79 -8.87 5.87 -2.21
N ASN A 80 -8.31 6.92 -1.62
CA ASN A 80 -8.94 7.70 -0.54
C ASN A 80 -9.33 6.87 0.71
N GLY A 81 -8.73 5.70 0.92
CA GLY A 81 -9.04 4.85 2.08
C GLY A 81 -10.24 3.94 1.90
N GLU A 82 -10.85 3.93 0.72
CA GLU A 82 -11.83 2.90 0.38
C GLU A 82 -11.14 1.54 0.21
N VAL A 83 -11.89 0.45 0.35
CA VAL A 83 -11.40 -0.90 0.08
C VAL A 83 -12.48 -1.60 -0.71
N ARG A 84 -12.29 -1.71 -2.02
CA ARG A 84 -13.26 -2.33 -2.92
C ARG A 84 -12.56 -3.32 -3.84
N LYS A 85 -13.09 -4.55 -3.93
CA LYS A 85 -12.61 -5.51 -4.92
C LYS A 85 -13.07 -5.05 -6.31
N LEU A 86 -12.14 -5.01 -7.25
CA LEU A 86 -12.47 -4.74 -8.66
C LEU A 86 -12.79 -6.10 -9.28
N GLU A 87 -14.07 -6.33 -9.56
CA GLU A 87 -14.49 -7.46 -10.38
C GLU A 87 -14.17 -7.15 -11.85
N LYS A 88 -13.66 -8.14 -12.56
CA LYS A 88 -13.56 -8.09 -14.02
C LYS A 88 -14.89 -8.46 -14.65
#